data_AF-A0A7J3VAM1-F1
#
_entry.id   AF-A0A7J3VAM1-F1
#
_cell.length_a   1.000
_cell.length_b   1.000
_cell.length_c   1.000
_cell.angle_alpha   90.00
_cell.angle_beta   90.00
_cell.angle_gamma   90.00
#
_symmetry.space_group_name_H-M   'P 1'
#
loop_
_entity.id
_entity.type
_entity.pdbx_description
1 polymer ?
#
loop_
_entity_poly.entity_id
_entity_poly.type
_entity_poly.pdbx_seq_one_letter_code
_entity_poly.pdbx_strand_id
1 'polypeptide(L)'
;MGKILSALIRTIPSIIVRVLIPIFIMYTLPSMNLPREVLSYLNENLGLHGFLYGLATIGIVISLLSFISGILNPGSRGRLIVSLFRAALSIYFSLYLITLGNIEAMGKLTLSFPFIPQPSILVSFDYTFIVYLVLVAGFLSILKCISDWVGVKG
;
A
#
# COMPACT_ATOMS: atom_id res chain seq x y z
N MET A 1 15.95 11.20 24.31
CA MET A 1 16.65 10.31 23.36
C MET A 1 15.91 8.98 23.12
N GLY A 2 15.48 8.25 24.17
CA GLY A 2 14.85 6.93 24.02
C GLY A 2 13.55 6.84 23.19
N LYS A 3 12.64 7.81 23.28
CA LYS A 3 11.38 7.81 22.51
C LYS A 3 11.59 7.94 20.99
N ILE A 4 12.52 8.79 20.57
CA ILE A 4 12.83 9.03 19.15
C ILE A 4 13.49 7.79 18.56
N LEU A 5 14.48 7.20 19.24
CA LEU A 5 15.15 5.99 18.78
C LEU A 5 14.18 4.81 18.68
N SER A 6 13.30 4.65 19.68
CA SER A 6 12.26 3.61 19.64
C SER A 6 11.27 3.81 18.48
N ALA A 7 10.83 5.05 18.25
CA ALA A 7 9.96 5.38 17.13
C ALA A 7 10.64 5.11 15.78
N LEU A 8 11.94 5.42 15.66
CA LEU A 8 12.74 5.14 14.47
C LEU A 8 12.82 3.64 14.19
N ILE A 9 13.25 2.83 15.18
CA ILE A 9 13.39 1.38 15.05
C ILE A 9 12.06 0.73 14.65
N ARG A 10 10.95 1.16 15.25
CA ARG A 10 9.60 0.65 14.90
C ARG A 10 9.15 1.04 13.48
N THR A 11 9.72 2.09 12.90
CA THR A 11 9.35 2.58 11.58
C THR A 11 10.19 1.93 10.46
N ILE A 12 11.41 1.44 10.77
CA ILE A 12 12.29 0.79 9.79
C ILE A 12 11.61 -0.34 9.02
N PRO A 13 10.89 -1.30 9.65
CA PRO A 13 10.20 -2.35 8.89
C PRO A 13 9.16 -1.80 7.91
N SER A 14 8.44 -0.74 8.29
CA SER A 14 7.48 -0.06 7.41
C SER A 14 8.18 0.57 6.21
N ILE A 15 9.32 1.23 6.42
CA ILE A 15 10.12 1.83 5.34
C ILE A 15 10.63 0.74 4.38
N ILE A 16 11.18 -0.35 4.92
CA ILE A 16 11.68 -1.45 4.09
C ILE A 16 10.56 -1.99 3.22
N VAL A 17 9.44 -2.39 3.83
CA VAL A 17 8.37 -3.09 3.12
C VAL A 17 7.64 -2.18 2.14
N ARG A 18 7.37 -0.92 2.53
CA ARG A 18 6.47 -0.03 1.77
C ARG A 18 7.19 0.94 0.84
N VAL A 19 8.51 1.06 0.97
CA VAL A 19 9.31 2.04 0.20
C VAL A 19 10.46 1.35 -0.50
N LEU A 20 11.35 0.70 0.26
CA LEU A 20 12.56 0.12 -0.33
C LEU A 20 12.26 -1.05 -1.25
N ILE A 21 11.29 -1.91 -0.92
CA ILE A 21 10.90 -3.01 -1.80
C ILE A 21 10.35 -2.50 -3.13
N PRO A 22 9.33 -1.61 -3.20
CA PRO A 22 8.86 -1.04 -4.46
C PRO A 22 9.97 -0.39 -5.29
N ILE A 23 10.85 0.39 -4.66
CA ILE A 23 11.98 1.04 -5.33
C ILE A 23 12.98 0.01 -5.86
N PHE A 24 13.32 -1.00 -5.06
CA PHE A 24 14.21 -2.08 -5.46
C PHE A 24 13.66 -2.85 -6.67
N ILE A 25 12.36 -3.12 -6.69
CA ILE A 25 11.68 -3.74 -7.83
C ILE A 25 11.81 -2.85 -9.07
N MET A 26 11.60 -1.53 -8.96
CA MET A 26 11.79 -0.61 -10.08
C MET A 26 13.21 -0.68 -10.67
N TYR A 27 14.24 -0.70 -9.82
CA TYR A 27 15.63 -0.74 -10.27
C TYR A 27 16.05 -2.10 -10.84
N THR A 28 15.47 -3.19 -10.35
CA THR A 28 15.84 -4.54 -10.77
C THR A 28 15.05 -5.04 -11.97
N LEU A 29 13.87 -4.47 -12.23
CA LEU A 29 13.00 -4.84 -13.36
C LEU A 29 13.71 -4.91 -14.71
N PRO A 30 14.55 -3.93 -15.11
CA PRO A 30 15.26 -3.96 -16.39
C PRO A 30 16.28 -5.10 -16.50
N SER A 31 16.78 -5.58 -15.36
CA SER A 31 17.78 -6.64 -15.26
C SER A 31 17.17 -8.02 -15.03
N MET A 32 15.85 -8.10 -14.80
CA MET A 32 15.15 -9.37 -14.74
C MET A 32 15.06 -9.94 -16.16
N ASN A 33 15.32 -11.24 -16.33
CA ASN A 33 15.16 -11.97 -17.60
C ASN A 33 13.67 -12.17 -17.94
N LEU A 34 12.90 -11.08 -17.96
CA LEU A 34 11.52 -11.06 -18.41
C LEU A 34 11.51 -10.95 -19.94
N PRO A 35 10.63 -11.70 -20.63
CA PRO A 35 10.42 -11.49 -22.06
C PRO A 35 10.08 -10.03 -22.35
N ARG A 36 10.71 -9.43 -23.36
CA ARG A 36 10.51 -8.00 -23.70
C ARG A 36 9.03 -7.65 -23.90
N GLU A 37 8.30 -8.58 -24.51
CA GLU A 37 6.85 -8.58 -24.72
C GLU A 37 6.03 -8.45 -23.42
N VAL A 38 6.43 -9.17 -22.37
CA VAL A 38 5.78 -9.11 -21.06
C VAL A 38 6.09 -7.77 -20.39
N LEU A 39 7.34 -7.32 -20.47
CA LEU A 39 7.77 -6.04 -19.89
C LEU A 39 7.08 -4.85 -20.56
N SER A 40 6.94 -4.86 -21.89
CA SER A 40 6.23 -3.83 -22.65
C SER A 40 4.75 -3.83 -22.31
N TYR A 41 4.11 -5.00 -22.26
CA TYR A 41 2.70 -5.13 -21.88
C TYR A 41 2.43 -4.58 -20.46
N LEU A 42 3.29 -4.92 -19.48
CA LEU A 42 3.17 -4.42 -18.11
C LEU A 42 3.37 -2.90 -18.01
N ASN A 43 4.31 -2.33 -18.77
CA ASN A 43 4.52 -0.88 -18.77
C ASN A 43 3.39 -0.14 -19.50
N GLU A 44 2.91 -0.65 -20.63
CA GLU A 44 1.88 0.00 -21.44
C GLU A 44 0.48 -0.08 -20.83
N ASN A 45 0.09 -1.23 -20.26
CA ASN A 45 -1.27 -1.43 -19.76
C ASN A 45 -1.44 -1.19 -18.25
N LEU A 46 -0.37 -1.39 -17.45
CA LEU A 46 -0.44 -1.21 -15.99
C LEU A 46 0.33 0.00 -15.49
N GLY A 47 1.08 0.69 -16.35
CA GLY A 47 1.88 1.85 -15.93
C GLY A 47 2.81 1.51 -14.76
N LEU A 48 3.46 0.33 -14.82
CA LEU A 48 4.11 -0.31 -13.66
C LEU A 48 5.10 0.61 -12.92
N HIS A 49 5.84 1.46 -13.64
CA HIS A 49 6.71 2.46 -13.03
C HIS A 49 5.94 3.51 -12.22
N GLY A 50 4.83 4.03 -12.77
CA GLY A 50 3.95 4.96 -12.06
C GLY A 50 3.27 4.32 -10.86
N PHE A 51 2.85 3.06 -10.99
CA PHE A 51 2.29 2.27 -9.90
C PHE A 51 3.28 2.07 -8.74
N LEU A 52 4.49 1.59 -9.04
CA LEU A 52 5.53 1.36 -8.02
C LEU A 52 6.00 2.67 -7.37
N TYR A 53 6.10 3.75 -8.15
CA TYR A 53 6.40 5.07 -7.62
C TYR A 53 5.28 5.55 -6.68
N GLY A 54 4.02 5.41 -7.09
CA GLY A 54 2.85 5.72 -6.26
C GLY A 54 2.85 4.95 -4.95
N LEU A 55 3.10 3.64 -4.98
CA LEU A 55 3.27 2.80 -3.78
C LEU A 55 4.36 3.33 -2.87
N ALA A 56 5.55 3.60 -3.40
CA ALA A 56 6.68 4.10 -2.62
C ALA A 56 6.36 5.45 -1.96
N THR A 57 5.74 6.38 -2.70
CA THR A 57 5.35 7.70 -2.18
C THR A 57 4.35 7.56 -1.02
N ILE A 58 3.29 6.76 -1.19
CA ILE A 58 2.31 6.53 -0.13
C ILE A 58 2.99 5.85 1.07
N GLY A 59 3.87 4.87 0.82
CA GLY A 59 4.64 4.16 1.83
C GLY A 59 5.54 5.08 2.67
N ILE A 60 6.16 6.09 2.06
CA ILE A 60 6.96 7.11 2.75
C ILE A 60 6.06 7.90 3.70
N VAL A 61 4.92 8.40 3.23
CA VAL A 61 3.99 9.19 4.04
C VAL A 61 3.48 8.37 5.23
N ILE A 62 3.09 7.11 5.02
CA ILE A 62 2.63 6.25 6.12
C ILE A 62 3.75 6.01 7.14
N SER A 63 4.98 5.80 6.68
CA SER A 63 6.13 5.58 7.56
C SER A 63 6.45 6.83 8.38
N LEU A 64 6.40 8.01 7.78
CA LEU A 64 6.54 9.30 8.47
C LEU A 64 5.46 9.48 9.54
N LEU A 65 4.19 9.21 9.21
CA LEU A 65 3.09 9.29 10.18
C LEU A 65 3.27 8.29 11.33
N SER A 66 3.79 7.09 11.03
CA SER A 66 4.11 6.09 12.05
C SER A 66 5.18 6.58 13.02
N PHE A 67 6.23 7.20 12.49
CA PHE A 67 7.29 7.81 13.29
C PHE A 67 6.76 8.95 14.17
N ILE A 68 6.01 9.89 13.57
CA ILE A 68 5.39 11.02 14.29
C ILE A 68 4.48 10.50 15.42
N SER A 69 3.63 9.52 15.13
CA SER A 69 2.77 8.89 16.14
C SER A 69 3.56 8.23 17.28
N GLY A 70 4.76 7.73 17.02
CA GLY A 70 5.63 7.12 18.02
C GLY A 70 6.25 8.13 18.98
N ILE A 71 6.38 9.40 18.57
CA ILE A 71 6.92 10.49 19.38
C ILE A 71 5.82 11.18 20.19
N LEU A 72 4.61 11.27 19.65
CA LEU A 72 3.49 11.95 20.28
C LEU A 72 2.98 11.22 21.54
N ASN A 73 2.48 12.02 22.49
CA ASN A 73 1.91 11.51 23.73
C ASN A 73 0.66 10.64 23.46
N PRO A 74 0.52 9.47 24.12
CA PRO A 74 -0.58 8.52 23.92
C PRO A 74 -1.98 9.15 23.96
N GLY A 75 -2.29 9.97 24.97
CA GLY A 75 -3.59 10.61 25.14
C GLY A 75 -3.79 11.91 24.36
N SER A 76 -2.80 12.36 23.59
CA SER A 76 -2.89 13.63 22.87
C SER A 76 -3.84 13.55 21.67
N ARG A 77 -4.59 14.63 21.40
CA ARG A 77 -5.44 14.74 20.20
C ARG A 77 -4.60 14.62 18.92
N GLY A 78 -3.38 15.17 18.93
CA GLY A 78 -2.45 15.06 17.80
C GLY A 78 -2.13 13.62 17.44
N ARG A 79 -1.91 12.74 18.43
CA ARG A 79 -1.65 11.32 18.15
C ARG A 79 -2.87 10.61 17.55
N LEU A 80 -4.07 10.91 18.02
CA LEU A 80 -5.30 10.37 17.44
C LEU A 80 -5.42 10.76 15.97
N ILE A 81 -5.28 12.05 15.67
CA ILE A 81 -5.37 12.57 14.29
C ILE A 81 -4.33 11.87 13.40
N VAL A 82 -3.06 11.84 13.82
CA VAL A 82 -2.00 11.18 13.05
C VAL A 82 -2.29 9.68 12.86
N SER A 83 -2.82 9.00 13.88
CA SER A 83 -3.18 7.58 13.81
C SER A 83 -4.34 7.32 12.84
N LEU A 84 -5.35 8.19 12.82
CA LEU A 84 -6.48 8.12 11.89
C LEU A 84 -6.03 8.36 10.45
N PHE A 85 -5.22 9.40 10.20
CA PHE A 85 -4.63 9.64 8.87
C PHE A 85 -3.76 8.47 8.42
N ARG A 86 -2.95 7.92 9.32
CA ARG A 86 -2.11 6.75 9.02
C ARG A 86 -2.96 5.52 8.67
N ALA A 87 -4.05 5.30 9.40
CA ALA A 87 -4.99 4.20 9.14
C ALA A 87 -5.67 4.39 7.78
N ALA A 88 -6.21 5.58 7.49
CA ALA A 88 -6.83 5.89 6.21
C ALA A 88 -5.87 5.70 5.03
N LEU A 89 -4.63 6.21 5.14
CA LEU A 89 -3.61 6.00 4.12
C LEU A 89 -3.17 4.54 4.00
N SER A 90 -3.18 3.76 5.09
CA SER A 90 -2.88 2.33 5.02
C SER A 90 -3.98 1.54 4.31
N ILE A 91 -5.25 1.95 4.47
CA ILE A 91 -6.37 1.40 3.69
C ILE A 91 -6.17 1.73 2.22
N TYR A 92 -5.93 3.00 1.91
CA TYR A 92 -5.68 3.46 0.54
C TYR A 92 -4.49 2.72 -0.09
N PHE A 93 -3.38 2.55 0.63
CA PHE A 93 -2.22 1.79 0.17
C PHE A 93 -2.57 0.34 -0.15
N SER A 94 -3.32 -0.34 0.72
CA SER A 94 -3.74 -1.72 0.48
C SER A 94 -4.67 -1.85 -0.72
N LEU A 95 -5.64 -0.93 -0.86
CA LEU A 95 -6.52 -0.88 -2.02
C LEU A 95 -5.72 -0.64 -3.29
N TYR A 96 -4.89 0.39 -3.30
CA TYR A 96 -4.01 0.73 -4.42
C TYR A 96 -3.14 -0.45 -4.83
N LEU A 97 -2.53 -1.16 -3.87
CA LEU A 97 -1.73 -2.36 -4.12
C LEU A 97 -2.55 -3.49 -4.76
N ILE A 98 -3.70 -3.81 -4.18
CA ILE A 98 -4.53 -4.95 -4.60
C ILE A 98 -5.18 -4.70 -5.95
N THR A 99 -5.55 -3.45 -6.24
CA THR A 99 -6.14 -3.06 -7.52
C THR A 99 -5.10 -2.65 -8.56
N LEU A 100 -3.81 -2.87 -8.29
CA LEU A 100 -2.70 -2.51 -9.18
C LEU A 100 -2.77 -1.05 -9.68
N GLY A 101 -3.19 -0.14 -8.78
CA GLY A 101 -3.33 1.28 -9.07
C GLY A 101 -4.69 1.72 -9.62
N ASN A 102 -5.54 0.79 -10.08
CA ASN A 102 -6.89 1.10 -10.58
C ASN A 102 -7.98 0.80 -9.55
N ILE A 103 -8.12 1.69 -8.56
CA ILE A 103 -9.06 1.50 -7.44
C ILE A 103 -10.52 1.40 -7.89
N GLU A 104 -10.87 2.07 -9.00
CA GLU A 104 -12.22 2.07 -9.56
C GLU A 104 -12.66 0.68 -10.05
N ALA A 105 -11.69 -0.16 -10.44
CA ALA A 105 -11.96 -1.52 -10.87
C ALA A 105 -12.46 -2.43 -9.73
N MET A 106 -12.33 -2.00 -8.47
CA MET A 106 -12.93 -2.64 -7.28
C MET A 106 -12.76 -4.16 -7.20
N GLY A 107 -11.60 -4.66 -7.62
CA GLY A 107 -11.30 -6.08 -7.56
C GLY A 107 -11.55 -6.86 -8.85
N LYS A 108 -11.87 -6.19 -9.96
CA LYS A 108 -11.94 -6.82 -11.28
C LYS A 108 -10.67 -6.52 -12.06
N LEU A 109 -9.84 -7.53 -12.31
CA LEU A 109 -8.68 -7.41 -13.20
C LEU A 109 -8.96 -8.17 -14.48
N THR A 110 -8.86 -7.48 -15.62
CA THR A 110 -8.93 -8.11 -16.94
C THR A 110 -7.54 -8.07 -17.56
N LEU A 111 -6.95 -9.24 -17.78
CA LEU A 111 -5.69 -9.36 -18.51
C LEU A 111 -5.98 -9.89 -19.92
N SER A 112 -5.47 -9.19 -20.92
CA SER A 112 -5.50 -9.62 -22.31
C SER A 112 -4.11 -10.08 -22.68
N PHE A 113 -3.94 -11.33 -23.11
CA PHE A 113 -2.65 -11.84 -23.54
C PHE A 113 -2.57 -11.87 -25.07
N PRO A 114 -1.90 -10.89 -25.71
CA PRO A 114 -1.82 -10.82 -27.18
C PRO A 114 -0.82 -11.80 -27.79
N PHE A 115 -0.04 -12.53 -26.99
CA PHE A 115 1.07 -13.38 -27.45
C PHE A 115 0.65 -14.81 -27.86
N ILE A 116 -0.63 -15.15 -27.75
CA ILE A 116 -1.17 -16.42 -28.24
C ILE A 116 -1.82 -16.16 -29.61
N PRO A 117 -1.39 -16.85 -30.69
CA PRO A 117 -2.03 -16.71 -32.00
C PRO A 117 -3.48 -17.19 -31.88
N GLN A 118 -4.40 -16.22 -31.89
CA GLN A 118 -5.86 -16.26 -31.84
C GLN A 118 -6.57 -17.56 -31.36
N PRO A 119 -7.55 -17.44 -30.43
CA PRO A 119 -8.15 -16.21 -29.92
C PRO A 119 -7.38 -15.66 -28.71
N SER A 120 -7.30 -14.32 -28.60
CA SER A 120 -6.77 -13.64 -27.42
C SER A 120 -7.57 -14.10 -26.19
N ILE A 121 -6.93 -14.86 -25.30
CA ILE A 121 -7.57 -15.36 -24.10
C ILE A 121 -7.71 -14.19 -23.13
N LEU A 122 -8.96 -13.79 -22.88
CA LEU A 122 -9.30 -12.75 -21.92
C LEU A 122 -9.52 -13.43 -20.57
N VAL A 123 -8.60 -13.22 -19.64
CA VAL A 123 -8.68 -13.80 -18.30
C VAL A 123 -9.15 -12.70 -17.35
N SER A 124 -10.39 -12.81 -16.89
CA SER A 124 -10.96 -11.93 -15.88
C SER A 124 -10.83 -12.58 -14.49
N PHE A 125 -10.15 -11.89 -13.58
CA PHE A 125 -10.08 -12.27 -12.17
C PHE A 125 -10.99 -11.34 -11.37
N ASP A 126 -11.95 -11.92 -10.65
CA ASP A 126 -12.78 -11.21 -9.69
C ASP A 126 -12.31 -11.54 -8.27
N TYR A 127 -11.71 -10.54 -7.62
CA TYR A 127 -11.26 -10.56 -6.23
C TYR A 127 -11.94 -9.45 -5.42
N THR A 128 -13.17 -9.06 -5.81
CA THR A 128 -13.97 -8.06 -5.08
C THR A 128 -14.12 -8.42 -3.60
N PHE A 129 -14.23 -9.71 -3.28
CA PHE A 129 -14.24 -10.20 -1.90
C PHE A 129 -13.01 -9.76 -1.08
N ILE A 130 -11.81 -9.80 -1.68
CA ILE A 130 -10.57 -9.36 -1.03
C ILE A 130 -10.63 -7.85 -0.77
N VAL A 131 -11.14 -7.07 -1.72
CA VAL A 131 -11.34 -5.62 -1.56
C VAL A 131 -12.25 -5.31 -0.36
N TYR A 132 -13.38 -6.03 -0.23
CA TYR A 132 -14.26 -5.87 0.92
C TYR A 132 -13.59 -6.26 2.24
N LEU A 133 -12.82 -7.35 2.27
CA LEU A 133 -12.07 -7.72 3.47
C LEU A 133 -11.09 -6.62 3.89
N VAL A 134 -10.42 -5.97 2.94
CA VAL A 134 -9.52 -4.85 3.23
C VAL A 134 -10.27 -3.64 3.78
N LEU A 135 -11.44 -3.32 3.22
CA LEU A 135 -12.28 -2.24 3.75
C LEU A 135 -12.75 -2.54 5.18
N VAL A 136 -13.19 -3.77 5.45
CA VAL A 136 -13.60 -4.20 6.80
C VAL A 136 -12.43 -4.12 7.77
N ALA A 137 -11.27 -4.68 7.42
CA ALA A 137 -10.07 -4.60 8.25
C ALA A 137 -9.63 -3.14 8.50
N GLY A 138 -9.76 -2.30 7.47
CA GLY A 138 -9.53 -0.86 7.54
C GLY A 138 -10.43 -0.16 8.54
N PHE A 139 -11.74 -0.41 8.44
CA PHE A 139 -12.73 0.12 9.37
C PHE A 139 -12.44 -0.29 10.82
N LEU A 140 -12.14 -1.58 11.04
CA LEU A 140 -11.75 -2.09 12.36
C LEU A 140 -10.47 -1.42 12.87
N SER A 141 -9.49 -1.15 12.00
CA SER A 141 -8.27 -0.41 12.37
C SER A 141 -8.57 1.02 12.82
N ILE A 142 -9.53 1.70 12.20
CA ILE A 142 -9.96 3.05 12.60
C ILE A 142 -10.64 3.00 13.95
N LEU A 143 -11.60 2.08 14.14
CA LEU A 143 -12.28 1.89 15.43
C LEU A 143 -11.29 1.60 16.56
N LYS A 144 -10.29 0.75 16.29
CA LYS A 144 -9.21 0.47 17.24
C LYS A 144 -8.43 1.73 17.63
N CYS A 145 -8.08 2.59 16.68
CA CYS A 145 -7.38 3.85 17.00
C CYS A 145 -8.19 4.74 17.93
N ILE A 146 -9.52 4.80 17.74
CA ILE A 146 -10.42 5.57 18.59
C ILE A 146 -10.52 4.92 19.98
N SER A 147 -10.73 3.61 20.04
CA SER A 147 -10.82 2.84 21.29
C SER A 147 -9.55 2.98 22.14
N ASP A 148 -8.38 2.83 21.53
CA ASP A 148 -7.08 2.95 22.20
C ASP A 148 -6.89 4.37 22.78
N TRP A 149 -7.38 5.41 22.08
CA TRP A 149 -7.26 6.78 22.58
C TRP A 149 -8.24 7.08 23.72
N VAL A 150 -9.47 6.56 23.65
CA VAL A 150 -10.47 6.70 24.73
C VAL A 150 -9.98 5.96 25.98
N GLY A 151 -9.49 4.72 25.86
CA GLY A 151 -9.00 3.93 26.98
C GLY A 151 -7.71 4.44 27.62
N VAL A 152 -7.00 5.37 26.99
CA VAL A 152 -5.83 6.07 27.57
C VAL A 152 -6.25 7.35 28.32
N LYS A 153 -7.45 7.86 28.06
CA LYS A 153 -8.01 9.05 28.73
C LYS A 153 -8.93 8.72 29.91
N GLY A 154 -9.62 7.59 29.87
CA GLY A 154 -10.34 7.03 31.01
C GLY A 154 -9.39 6.45 32.02
#